data_AF-A0AAU7MYT2-F1
#
_entry.id   AF-A0AAU7MYT2-F1
#
_cell.length_a   1.000
_cell.length_b   1.000
_cell.length_c   1.000
_cell.angle_alpha   90.00
_cell.angle_beta   90.00
_cell.angle_gamma   90.00
#
_symmetry.space_group_name_H-M   'P 1'
#
loop_
_entity.id
_entity.type
_entity.pdbx_description
1 polymer ?
#
loop_
_entity_poly.entity_id
_entity_poly.type
_entity_poly.pdbx_seq_one_letter_code
_entity_poly.pdbx_strand_id
1 'polypeptide(L)'
;MDVGIQKTIVFLFFIFIGIVLKVKFKSKEEITGIKKIILNLALPATIFIALLGVKVELHLLLLPLLALGLNLILFFAMPFILPLMGIGKGTSDYRTARLLVPSLAPGLSSFPFILEFLGDEYLAKAAMSDLGNKVFVLFFLYLVAMNWHYGLQSSEKRKGGTKLKPLIKAMVSEPVNVFIGAALVLLAFGVSMDSLPFFLSETLEKLSLIMTPLVLLFIGLAVKIKRKQFIQIFSLLCIRAGLVLLISGTFVTLAGIEAPKEILLTMAFGLSACSFWPYAHIAAVDSLEMDQKPLKRTFNSDFGVAILALSFPLSTILILATLNSGTLFAKPLMIFMVSGVLLAVGFSIPWLSGVHKKKWSSQKLMDREIQATTAEKAA
;
A
#
# COMPACT_ATOMS: atom_id res chain seq x y z
N MET A 1 -14.76 12.84 -23.04
CA MET A 1 -14.19 11.70 -22.29
C MET A 1 -14.29 12.06 -20.82
N ASP A 2 -14.84 11.18 -19.98
CA ASP A 2 -14.99 11.43 -18.54
C ASP A 2 -13.67 11.88 -17.88
N VAL A 3 -13.73 12.84 -16.95
CA VAL A 3 -12.54 13.44 -16.29
C VAL A 3 -11.78 12.38 -15.51
N GLY A 4 -12.49 11.42 -14.91
CA GLY A 4 -11.89 10.28 -14.24
C GLY A 4 -11.06 9.43 -15.22
N ILE A 5 -11.64 9.06 -16.35
CA ILE A 5 -10.95 8.30 -17.42
C ILE A 5 -9.72 9.06 -17.93
N GLN A 6 -9.81 10.38 -18.11
CA GLN A 6 -8.66 11.20 -18.48
C GLN A 6 -7.52 11.09 -17.46
N LYS A 7 -7.81 11.24 -16.16
CA LYS A 7 -6.80 11.11 -15.09
C LYS A 7 -6.19 9.70 -15.05
N THR A 8 -7.00 8.65 -15.23
CA THR A 8 -6.50 7.27 -15.35
C THR A 8 -5.50 7.14 -16.49
N ILE A 9 -5.85 7.66 -17.67
CA ILE A 9 -4.98 7.60 -18.84
C ILE A 9 -3.69 8.36 -18.58
N VAL A 10 -3.73 9.55 -17.96
CA VAL A 10 -2.53 10.31 -17.57
C VAL A 10 -1.61 9.47 -16.67
N PHE A 11 -2.15 8.79 -15.65
CA PHE A 11 -1.32 7.98 -14.76
C PHE A 11 -0.74 6.74 -15.43
N LEU A 12 -1.54 6.04 -16.25
CA LEU A 12 -1.06 4.93 -17.08
C LEU A 12 0.02 5.42 -18.06
N PHE A 13 -0.12 6.64 -18.58
CA PHE A 13 0.84 7.24 -19.48
C PHE A 13 2.16 7.55 -18.77
N PHE A 14 2.16 8.02 -17.51
CA PHE A 14 3.40 8.14 -16.71
C PHE A 14 4.08 6.79 -16.50
N ILE A 15 3.33 5.73 -16.18
CA ILE A 15 3.90 4.37 -16.07
C ILE A 15 4.49 3.94 -17.42
N PHE A 16 3.77 4.18 -18.52
CA PHE A 16 4.23 3.88 -19.87
C PHE A 16 5.50 4.65 -20.23
N ILE A 17 5.58 5.95 -19.94
CA ILE A 17 6.79 6.76 -20.12
C ILE A 17 7.94 6.15 -19.33
N GLY A 18 7.72 5.73 -18.08
CA GLY A 18 8.73 5.03 -17.28
C GLY A 18 9.23 3.75 -17.98
N ILE A 19 8.34 2.96 -18.57
CA ILE A 19 8.70 1.75 -19.34
C ILE A 19 9.55 2.12 -20.57
N VAL A 20 9.19 3.17 -21.30
CA VAL A 20 9.94 3.65 -22.47
C VAL A 20 11.32 4.17 -22.06
N LEU A 21 11.39 4.94 -20.97
CA LEU A 21 12.63 5.51 -20.45
C LEU A 21 13.61 4.45 -19.95
N LYS A 22 13.14 3.24 -19.64
CA LYS A 22 13.98 2.10 -19.26
C LYS A 22 15.02 1.74 -20.33
N VAL A 23 14.77 2.08 -21.60
CA VAL A 23 15.75 1.91 -22.68
C VAL A 23 16.99 2.80 -22.46
N LYS A 24 16.84 3.95 -21.78
CA LYS A 24 17.91 4.90 -21.47
C LYS A 24 18.49 4.67 -20.07
N PHE A 25 17.65 4.49 -19.05
CA PHE A 25 18.08 4.24 -17.66
C PHE A 25 18.33 2.74 -17.44
N LYS A 26 19.51 2.26 -17.87
CA LYS A 26 19.86 0.84 -17.80
C LYS A 26 20.52 0.44 -16.48
N SER A 27 21.15 1.38 -15.79
CA SER A 27 21.91 1.08 -14.57
C SER A 27 20.97 0.97 -13.35
N LYS A 28 21.35 0.13 -12.38
CA LYS A 28 20.59 0.02 -11.12
C LYS A 28 20.74 1.28 -10.27
N GLU A 29 21.87 1.96 -10.42
CA GLU A 29 22.25 3.17 -9.71
C GLU A 29 21.31 4.32 -10.08
N GLU A 30 21.02 4.52 -11.37
CA GLU A 30 20.07 5.54 -11.83
C GLU A 30 18.66 5.33 -11.29
N ILE A 31 18.15 4.10 -11.37
CA ILE A 31 16.82 3.74 -10.85
C ILE A 31 16.78 3.93 -9.33
N THR A 32 17.88 3.61 -8.64
CA THR A 32 18.04 3.83 -7.20
C THR A 32 18.13 5.32 -6.85
N GLY A 33 18.72 6.15 -7.71
CA GLY A 33 18.74 7.61 -7.56
C GLY A 33 17.33 8.21 -7.55
N ILE A 34 16.47 7.81 -8.50
CA ILE A 34 15.07 8.23 -8.55
C ILE A 34 14.33 7.77 -7.28
N LYS A 35 14.54 6.51 -6.86
CA LYS A 35 14.01 5.97 -5.60
C LYS A 35 14.42 6.85 -4.41
N LYS A 36 15.68 7.29 -4.32
CA LYS A 36 16.16 8.16 -3.23
C LYS A 36 15.51 9.54 -3.24
N ILE A 37 15.33 10.17 -4.41
CA ILE A 37 14.64 11.46 -4.51
C ILE A 37 13.20 11.34 -3.99
N ILE A 38 12.51 10.26 -4.38
CA ILE A 38 11.16 9.98 -3.89
C ILE A 38 11.18 9.89 -2.36
N LEU A 39 12.01 9.00 -1.79
CA LEU A 39 11.98 8.67 -0.36
C LEU A 39 12.47 9.79 0.56
N ASN A 40 13.47 10.57 0.13
CA ASN A 40 14.14 11.52 1.00
C ASN A 40 13.65 12.97 0.83
N LEU A 41 12.86 13.24 -0.22
CA LEU A 41 12.46 14.61 -0.55
C LEU A 41 10.96 14.73 -0.84
N ALA A 42 10.48 14.13 -1.93
CA ALA A 42 9.09 14.29 -2.37
C ALA A 42 8.09 13.67 -1.37
N LEU A 43 8.42 12.49 -0.86
CA LEU A 43 7.60 11.74 0.08
C LEU A 43 7.46 12.47 1.44
N PRO A 44 8.55 12.90 2.12
CA PRO A 44 8.45 13.70 3.35
C PRO A 44 7.63 14.98 3.18
N ALA A 45 7.85 15.74 2.09
CA ALA A 45 7.10 16.98 1.83
C ALA A 45 5.60 16.72 1.67
N THR A 46 5.24 15.66 0.94
CA THR A 46 3.84 15.26 0.75
C THR A 46 3.15 14.90 2.06
N ILE A 47 3.83 14.20 2.98
CA ILE A 47 3.25 13.85 4.30
C ILE A 47 3.02 15.08 5.13
N PHE A 48 4.00 15.96 5.16
CA PHE A 48 3.95 17.14 6.00
C PHE A 48 2.76 18.02 5.62
N ILE A 49 2.56 18.25 4.31
CA ILE A 49 1.38 18.94 3.80
C ILE A 49 0.10 18.20 4.16
N ALA A 50 0.06 16.88 3.93
CA ALA A 50 -1.14 16.09 4.21
C ALA A 50 -1.51 16.11 5.70
N LEU A 51 -0.55 16.13 6.62
CA LEU A 51 -0.81 16.16 8.06
C LEU A 51 -1.24 17.56 8.54
N LEU A 52 -0.63 18.62 8.02
CA LEU A 52 -0.97 20.00 8.40
C LEU A 52 -2.19 20.58 7.67
N GLY A 53 -2.62 19.95 6.58
CA GLY A 53 -3.79 20.35 5.80
C GLY A 53 -5.10 19.74 6.30
N VAL A 54 -5.09 18.80 7.24
CA VAL A 54 -6.31 18.15 7.75
C VAL A 54 -6.96 19.02 8.82
N LYS A 55 -8.16 19.53 8.52
CA LYS A 55 -9.07 20.10 9.52
C LYS A 55 -9.77 18.95 10.24
N VAL A 56 -9.40 18.70 11.50
CA VAL A 56 -10.01 17.64 12.31
C VAL A 56 -11.32 18.15 12.89
N GLU A 57 -12.44 17.69 12.34
CA GLU A 57 -13.76 17.91 12.93
C GLU A 57 -14.11 16.72 13.84
N LEU A 58 -14.39 17.00 15.12
CA LEU A 58 -14.63 15.98 16.16
C LEU A 58 -15.74 14.97 15.77
N HIS A 59 -16.76 15.42 15.04
CA HIS A 59 -17.88 14.56 14.63
C HIS A 59 -17.51 13.57 13.50
N LEU A 60 -16.38 13.77 12.82
CA LEU A 60 -15.89 12.87 11.77
C LEU A 60 -14.83 11.87 12.27
N LEU A 61 -14.49 11.86 13.56
CA LEU A 61 -13.44 10.99 14.13
C LEU A 61 -13.74 9.49 14.02
N LEU A 62 -14.99 9.10 13.83
CA LEU A 62 -15.35 7.71 13.58
C LEU A 62 -14.77 7.19 12.25
N LEU A 63 -14.67 8.05 11.23
CA LEU A 63 -14.19 7.68 9.90
C LEU A 63 -12.73 7.16 9.89
N PRO A 64 -11.75 7.83 10.53
CA PRO A 64 -10.40 7.27 10.72
C PRO A 64 -10.40 5.90 11.38
N LEU A 65 -11.23 5.68 12.42
CA LEU A 65 -11.28 4.41 13.13
C LEU A 65 -11.81 3.28 12.23
N LEU A 66 -12.83 3.55 11.42
CA LEU A 66 -13.38 2.60 10.46
C LEU A 66 -12.34 2.21 9.39
N ALA A 67 -11.62 3.20 8.83
CA ALA A 67 -10.57 2.95 7.85
C ALA A 67 -9.42 2.12 8.44
N LEU A 68 -8.95 2.49 9.64
CA LEU A 68 -7.94 1.71 10.37
C LEU A 68 -8.43 0.28 10.64
N GLY A 69 -9.69 0.11 11.05
CA GLY A 69 -10.33 -1.19 11.24
C GLY A 69 -10.30 -2.04 9.97
N LEU A 70 -10.70 -1.47 8.82
CA LEU A 70 -10.63 -2.14 7.52
C LEU A 70 -9.20 -2.60 7.21
N ASN A 71 -8.20 -1.72 7.37
CA ASN A 71 -6.80 -2.06 7.12
C ASN A 71 -6.31 -3.21 8.01
N LEU A 72 -6.65 -3.18 9.30
CA LEU A 72 -6.28 -4.23 10.26
C LEU A 72 -6.95 -5.56 9.91
N ILE A 73 -8.25 -5.57 9.60
CA ILE A 73 -8.97 -6.77 9.17
C ILE A 73 -8.29 -7.39 7.94
N LEU A 74 -7.97 -6.57 6.92
CA LEU A 74 -7.24 -7.04 5.74
C LEU A 74 -5.86 -7.60 6.11
N PHE A 75 -5.10 -6.91 6.98
CA PHE A 75 -3.78 -7.35 7.41
C PHE A 75 -3.80 -8.69 8.13
N PHE A 76 -4.80 -8.93 8.98
CA PHE A 76 -4.97 -10.20 9.68
C PHE A 76 -5.58 -11.28 8.80
N ALA A 77 -6.30 -10.94 7.74
CA ALA A 77 -6.78 -11.90 6.74
C ALA A 77 -5.64 -12.41 5.83
N MET A 78 -4.65 -11.58 5.49
CA MET A 78 -3.58 -11.94 4.54
C MET A 78 -2.81 -13.24 4.87
N PRO A 79 -2.45 -13.55 6.12
CA PRO A 79 -1.82 -14.82 6.48
C PRO A 79 -2.56 -16.08 6.03
N PHE A 80 -3.88 -16.01 5.89
CA PHE A 80 -4.72 -17.12 5.43
C PHE A 80 -4.82 -17.15 3.90
N ILE A 81 -4.83 -15.98 3.25
CA ILE A 81 -5.03 -15.83 1.80
C ILE A 81 -3.74 -16.06 1.01
N LEU A 82 -2.63 -15.47 1.44
CA LEU A 82 -1.36 -15.49 0.70
C LEU A 82 -0.86 -16.92 0.39
N PRO A 83 -0.93 -17.89 1.33
CA PRO A 83 -0.55 -19.27 1.03
C PRO A 83 -1.43 -19.92 -0.05
N LEU A 84 -2.73 -19.61 -0.08
CA LEU A 84 -3.67 -20.11 -1.09
C LEU A 84 -3.32 -19.58 -2.49
N MET A 85 -2.71 -18.39 -2.55
CA MET A 85 -2.21 -17.79 -3.79
C MET A 85 -0.85 -18.36 -4.21
N GLY A 86 -0.30 -19.34 -3.47
CA GLY A 86 1.04 -19.88 -3.69
C GLY A 86 2.18 -18.93 -3.30
N ILE A 87 1.89 -17.96 -2.42
CA ILE A 87 2.89 -17.11 -1.78
C ILE A 87 3.26 -17.75 -0.43
N GLY A 88 4.37 -18.49 -0.45
CA GLY A 88 4.82 -19.30 0.67
C GLY A 88 5.13 -18.50 1.93
N LYS A 89 4.67 -18.97 3.10
CA LYS A 89 4.98 -18.34 4.40
C LYS A 89 6.50 -18.22 4.59
N GLY A 90 6.96 -17.18 5.28
CA GLY A 90 8.39 -16.99 5.55
C GLY A 90 9.25 -16.54 4.36
N THR A 91 8.68 -16.43 3.15
CA THR A 91 9.38 -15.86 1.99
C THR A 91 9.39 -14.32 2.01
N SER A 92 10.32 -13.72 1.27
CA SER A 92 10.36 -12.27 1.07
C SER A 92 9.13 -11.76 0.31
N ASP A 93 8.62 -12.52 -0.66
CA ASP A 93 7.34 -12.25 -1.35
C ASP A 93 6.16 -12.17 -0.38
N TYR A 94 6.09 -13.10 0.58
CA TYR A 94 5.03 -13.14 1.60
C TYR A 94 5.04 -11.91 2.48
N ARG A 95 6.21 -11.52 2.99
CA ARG A 95 6.35 -10.30 3.81
C ARG A 95 6.02 -9.06 2.99
N THR A 96 6.50 -8.97 1.75
CA THR A 96 6.18 -7.87 0.82
C THR A 96 4.67 -7.73 0.59
N ALA A 97 3.99 -8.82 0.19
CA ALA A 97 2.54 -8.76 -0.06
C ALA A 97 1.74 -8.48 1.21
N ARG A 98 2.10 -9.09 2.34
CA ARG A 98 1.42 -8.86 3.62
C ARG A 98 1.54 -7.41 4.08
N LEU A 99 2.61 -6.72 3.73
CA LEU A 99 2.78 -5.30 4.04
C LEU A 99 1.99 -4.41 3.08
N LEU A 100 1.99 -4.71 1.78
CA LEU A 100 1.41 -3.84 0.75
C LEU A 100 -0.11 -4.00 0.57
N VAL A 101 -0.59 -5.24 0.47
CA VAL A 101 -1.98 -5.55 0.08
C VAL A 101 -3.03 -4.96 1.03
N PRO A 102 -2.83 -4.91 2.35
CA PRO A 102 -3.81 -4.32 3.28
C PRO A 102 -3.90 -2.79 3.25
N SER A 103 -2.98 -2.10 2.57
CA SER A 103 -2.86 -0.64 2.60
C SER A 103 -3.67 0.04 1.49
N LEU A 104 -4.09 1.29 1.73
CA LEU A 104 -4.84 2.10 0.77
C LEU A 104 -4.02 3.33 0.33
N ALA A 105 -4.17 3.75 -0.92
CA ALA A 105 -3.71 5.04 -1.43
C ALA A 105 -4.88 5.88 -1.98
N PRO A 106 -5.79 6.37 -1.13
CA PRO A 106 -6.96 7.14 -1.56
C PRO A 106 -6.60 8.39 -2.36
N GLY A 107 -5.63 9.18 -1.88
CA GLY A 107 -5.18 10.42 -2.55
C GLY A 107 -4.70 10.25 -3.99
N LEU A 108 -4.14 9.08 -4.33
CA LEU A 108 -3.69 8.79 -5.70
C LEU A 108 -4.77 8.09 -6.53
N SER A 109 -5.71 7.41 -5.90
CA SER A 109 -6.69 6.54 -6.57
C SER A 109 -8.12 7.05 -6.40
N SER A 110 -8.74 6.88 -5.24
CA SER A 110 -10.17 7.16 -5.07
C SER A 110 -10.54 8.64 -4.98
N PHE A 111 -9.69 9.51 -4.42
CA PHE A 111 -10.03 10.93 -4.20
C PHE A 111 -10.45 11.68 -5.47
N PRO A 112 -9.71 11.60 -6.60
CA PRO A 112 -10.13 12.27 -7.82
C PRO A 112 -11.52 11.86 -8.31
N PHE A 113 -11.91 10.60 -8.11
CA PHE A 113 -13.23 10.11 -8.53
C PHE A 113 -14.30 10.44 -7.49
N ILE A 114 -13.98 10.40 -6.21
CA ILE A 114 -14.92 10.82 -5.16
C ILE A 114 -15.27 12.31 -5.34
N LEU A 115 -14.28 13.16 -5.58
CA LEU A 115 -14.51 14.58 -5.87
C LEU A 115 -15.41 14.77 -7.09
N GLU A 116 -15.07 14.10 -8.20
CA GLU A 116 -15.80 14.23 -9.47
C GLU A 116 -17.25 13.74 -9.38
N PHE A 117 -17.48 12.57 -8.77
CA PHE A 117 -18.79 11.90 -8.80
C PHE A 117 -19.65 12.17 -7.57
N LEU A 118 -19.05 12.44 -6.41
CA LEU A 118 -19.77 12.60 -5.14
C LEU A 118 -19.70 14.05 -4.59
N GLY A 119 -18.66 14.81 -4.95
CA GLY A 119 -18.48 16.23 -4.57
C GLY A 119 -17.56 16.45 -3.35
N ASP A 120 -17.31 17.72 -3.05
CA ASP A 120 -16.35 18.16 -2.01
C ASP A 120 -16.68 17.62 -0.61
N GLU A 121 -17.96 17.53 -0.25
CA GLU A 121 -18.41 16.99 1.04
C GLU A 121 -17.93 15.53 1.22
N TYR A 122 -18.08 14.70 0.20
CA TYR A 122 -17.66 13.30 0.25
C TYR A 122 -16.15 13.15 0.12
N LEU A 123 -15.48 14.06 -0.58
CA LEU A 123 -14.03 14.14 -0.57
C LEU A 123 -13.50 14.43 0.84
N ALA A 124 -14.12 15.35 1.59
CA ALA A 124 -13.74 15.64 2.96
C ALA A 124 -13.88 14.40 3.88
N LYS A 125 -14.99 13.65 3.76
CA LYS A 125 -15.18 12.37 4.46
C LYS A 125 -14.12 11.33 4.07
N ALA A 126 -13.75 11.26 2.79
CA ALA A 126 -12.69 10.38 2.30
C ALA A 126 -11.31 10.79 2.84
N ALA A 127 -11.01 12.09 2.88
CA ALA A 127 -9.78 12.64 3.45
C ALA A 127 -9.67 12.31 4.95
N MET A 128 -10.78 12.47 5.68
CA MET A 128 -10.84 12.13 7.10
C MET A 128 -10.69 10.62 7.33
N SER A 129 -11.26 9.77 6.48
CA SER A 129 -11.03 8.33 6.51
C SER A 129 -9.55 7.97 6.23
N ASP A 130 -8.90 8.65 5.29
CA ASP A 130 -7.48 8.41 4.96
C ASP A 130 -6.55 8.70 6.15
N LEU A 131 -6.93 9.55 7.10
CA LEU A 131 -6.17 9.75 8.33
C LEU A 131 -5.96 8.43 9.10
N GLY A 132 -6.98 7.59 9.21
CA GLY A 132 -6.87 6.26 9.82
C GLY A 132 -5.95 5.32 9.06
N ASN A 133 -6.06 5.35 7.72
CA ASN A 133 -5.13 4.62 6.86
C ASN A 133 -3.69 5.15 6.99
N LYS A 134 -3.46 6.46 7.20
CA LYS A 134 -2.12 7.00 7.48
C LYS A 134 -1.55 6.45 8.77
N VAL A 135 -2.36 6.39 9.83
CA VAL A 135 -1.93 5.77 11.10
C VAL A 135 -1.49 4.32 10.87
N PHE A 136 -2.28 3.55 10.11
CA PHE A 136 -1.95 2.18 9.75
C PHE A 136 -0.64 2.06 8.95
N VAL A 137 -0.50 2.80 7.86
CA VAL A 137 0.64 2.64 6.95
C VAL A 137 1.93 3.26 7.47
N LEU A 138 1.87 4.41 8.14
CA LEU A 138 3.06 5.13 8.61
C LEU A 138 3.59 4.56 9.92
N PHE A 139 2.72 4.17 10.85
CA PHE A 139 3.15 3.70 12.16
C PHE A 139 3.09 2.18 12.26
N PHE A 140 1.90 1.59 12.08
CA PHE A 140 1.73 0.15 12.31
C PHE A 140 2.57 -0.70 11.34
N LEU A 141 2.47 -0.46 10.03
CA LEU A 141 3.23 -1.22 9.04
C LEU A 141 4.73 -0.94 9.09
N TYR A 142 5.15 0.26 9.46
CA TYR A 142 6.56 0.55 9.70
C TYR A 142 7.12 -0.35 10.82
N LEU A 143 6.43 -0.41 11.97
CA LEU A 143 6.84 -1.25 13.10
C LEU A 143 6.89 -2.73 12.71
N VAL A 144 5.90 -3.20 11.95
CA VAL A 144 5.88 -4.56 11.41
C VAL A 144 7.10 -4.80 10.51
N ALA A 145 7.41 -3.87 9.62
CA ALA A 145 8.50 -4.02 8.67
C ALA A 145 9.86 -4.10 9.36
N MET A 146 10.13 -3.21 10.31
CA MET A 146 11.37 -3.22 11.08
C MET A 146 11.47 -4.45 11.98
N ASN A 147 10.36 -4.87 12.61
CA ASN A 147 10.34 -6.08 13.42
C ASN A 147 10.70 -7.33 12.61
N TRP A 148 10.21 -7.44 11.36
CA TRP A 148 10.61 -8.53 10.47
C TRP A 148 12.07 -8.45 10.06
N HIS A 149 12.58 -7.26 9.74
CA HIS A 149 14.00 -7.06 9.41
C HIS A 149 14.91 -7.51 10.54
N TYR A 150 14.75 -6.94 11.74
CA TYR A 150 15.59 -7.29 12.89
C TYR A 150 15.40 -8.73 13.36
N GLY A 151 14.21 -9.31 13.18
CA GLY A 151 13.97 -10.73 13.47
C GLY A 151 14.85 -11.67 12.64
N LEU A 152 15.03 -11.36 11.35
CA LEU A 152 15.80 -12.18 10.41
C LEU A 152 17.32 -11.93 10.47
N GLN A 153 17.74 -10.73 10.85
CA GLN A 153 19.15 -10.31 10.94
C GLN A 153 19.88 -10.86 12.17
N SER A 154 19.17 -11.49 13.12
CA SER A 154 19.68 -11.77 14.47
C SER A 154 20.75 -12.87 14.61
N SER A 155 21.42 -13.24 13.51
CA SER A 155 22.59 -14.13 13.53
C SER A 155 23.95 -13.40 13.63
N GLU A 156 23.99 -12.06 13.57
CA GLU A 156 25.19 -11.28 13.89
C GLU A 156 25.04 -10.55 15.24
N LYS A 157 25.82 -11.02 16.23
CA LYS A 157 26.14 -10.39 17.54
C LYS A 157 25.00 -9.68 18.29
N ARG A 158 24.20 -10.47 19.01
CA ARG A 158 23.45 -9.99 20.19
C ARG A 158 24.41 -9.75 21.36
N LYS A 159 24.67 -8.49 21.71
CA LYS A 159 24.94 -8.09 23.11
C LYS A 159 23.74 -7.29 23.61
N GLY A 160 23.23 -7.68 24.78
CA GLY A 160 21.94 -7.28 25.32
C GLY A 160 21.75 -5.77 25.56
N GLY A 161 20.49 -5.35 25.51
CA GLY A 161 20.04 -4.00 25.82
C GLY A 161 18.84 -3.58 24.97
N THR A 162 17.63 -3.73 25.52
CA THR A 162 16.33 -3.18 25.06
C THR A 162 16.14 -2.95 23.55
N LYS A 163 15.53 -3.96 22.89
CA LYS A 163 15.13 -4.00 21.47
C LYS A 163 14.44 -2.73 20.92
N LEU A 164 13.85 -1.91 21.79
CA LEU A 164 13.06 -0.74 21.40
C LEU A 164 13.90 0.49 21.08
N LYS A 165 15.07 0.67 21.72
CA LYS A 165 15.88 1.90 21.61
C LYS A 165 16.52 2.10 20.22
N PRO A 166 17.09 1.06 19.57
CA PRO A 166 17.59 1.16 18.19
C PRO A 166 16.45 1.35 17.18
N LEU A 167 15.32 0.67 17.41
CA LEU A 167 14.09 0.79 16.61
C LEU A 167 13.54 2.24 16.64
N ILE A 168 13.42 2.85 17.83
CA ILE A 168 12.98 4.24 17.98
C ILE A 168 14.02 5.21 17.40
N LYS A 169 15.31 4.94 17.56
CA LYS A 169 16.35 5.80 16.97
C LYS A 169 16.34 5.75 15.44
N ALA A 170 16.20 4.56 14.85
CA ALA A 170 16.03 4.36 13.42
C ALA A 170 14.72 5.01 12.93
N MET A 171 13.63 4.91 13.72
CA MET A 171 12.39 5.67 13.46
C MET A 171 12.67 7.16 13.37
N VAL A 172 13.28 7.80 14.37
CA VAL A 172 13.43 9.26 14.37
C VAL A 172 14.45 9.77 13.35
N SER A 173 15.42 8.93 12.93
CA SER A 173 16.53 9.36 12.07
C SER A 173 16.19 9.38 10.57
N GLU A 174 15.08 8.77 10.15
CA GLU A 174 14.64 8.79 8.75
C GLU A 174 14.01 10.15 8.38
N PRO A 175 14.38 10.77 7.24
CA PRO A 175 13.84 12.07 6.82
C PRO A 175 12.30 12.14 6.83
N VAL A 176 11.67 11.04 6.43
CA VAL A 176 10.20 10.87 6.44
C VAL A 176 9.61 11.04 7.84
N ASN A 177 10.22 10.43 8.84
CA ASN A 177 9.72 10.41 10.20
C ASN A 177 10.00 11.72 10.94
N VAL A 178 11.09 12.41 10.59
CA VAL A 178 11.34 13.79 11.06
C VAL A 178 10.22 14.72 10.60
N PHE A 179 9.82 14.64 9.33
CA PHE A 179 8.71 15.45 8.79
C PHE A 179 7.37 15.11 9.45
N ILE A 180 7.08 13.82 9.69
CA ILE A 180 5.89 13.38 10.43
C ILE A 180 5.90 13.96 11.85
N GLY A 181 7.01 13.81 12.58
CA GLY A 181 7.14 14.32 13.94
C GLY A 181 6.97 15.84 14.00
N ALA A 182 7.61 16.58 13.10
CA ALA A 182 7.47 18.03 13.00
C ALA A 182 6.02 18.44 12.72
N ALA A 183 5.34 17.78 11.76
CA ALA A 183 3.95 18.07 11.44
C ALA A 183 3.00 17.78 12.60
N LEU A 184 3.19 16.68 13.33
CA LEU A 184 2.37 16.34 14.50
C LEU A 184 2.56 17.33 15.65
N VAL A 185 3.79 17.79 15.89
CA VAL A 185 4.07 18.82 16.89
C VAL A 185 3.38 20.13 16.51
N LEU A 186 3.54 20.58 15.26
CA LEU A 186 2.89 21.79 14.75
C LEU A 186 1.36 21.70 14.85
N LEU A 187 0.76 20.57 14.45
CA LEU A 187 -0.67 20.33 14.58
C LEU A 187 -1.15 20.36 16.04
N ALA A 188 -0.37 19.81 16.98
CA ALA A 188 -0.68 19.86 18.40
C ALA A 188 -0.68 21.30 18.97
N PHE A 189 0.09 22.21 18.37
CA PHE A 189 0.08 23.64 18.67
C PHE A 189 -0.96 24.42 17.84
N GLY A 190 -1.81 23.73 17.07
CA GLY A 190 -2.84 24.37 16.23
C GLY A 190 -2.30 25.08 14.99
N VAL A 191 -1.05 24.82 14.61
CA VAL A 191 -0.44 25.38 13.39
C VAL A 191 -0.94 24.59 12.19
N SER A 192 -1.41 25.29 11.17
CA SER A 192 -1.86 24.71 9.89
C SER A 192 -0.93 25.12 8.74
N MET A 193 -1.14 24.56 7.55
CA MET A 193 -0.40 24.96 6.34
C MET A 193 -0.46 26.48 6.08
N ASP A 194 -1.60 27.11 6.37
CA ASP A 194 -1.83 28.55 6.16
C ASP A 194 -1.01 29.42 7.12
N SER A 195 -0.53 28.84 8.22
CA SER A 195 0.25 29.51 9.25
C SER A 195 1.76 29.53 8.93
N LEU A 196 2.20 28.81 7.89
CA LEU A 196 3.60 28.73 7.50
C LEU A 196 4.03 29.93 6.64
N PRO A 197 5.30 30.36 6.71
CA PRO A 197 5.83 31.36 5.78
C PRO A 197 5.70 30.90 4.33
N PHE A 198 5.31 31.82 3.43
CA PHE A 198 5.02 31.52 2.03
C PHE A 198 6.12 30.71 1.33
N PHE A 199 7.40 31.05 1.53
CA PHE A 199 8.49 30.32 0.89
C PHE A 199 8.54 28.84 1.30
N LEU A 200 8.16 28.53 2.55
CA LEU A 200 8.21 27.18 3.10
C LEU A 200 7.00 26.36 2.61
N SER A 201 5.79 26.92 2.68
CA SER A 201 4.59 26.27 2.16
C SER A 201 4.70 26.02 0.66
N GLU A 202 5.08 27.04 -0.12
CA GLU A 202 5.25 26.93 -1.58
C GLU A 202 6.32 25.89 -1.95
N THR A 203 7.46 25.87 -1.25
CA THR A 203 8.51 24.86 -1.50
C THR A 203 8.00 23.45 -1.24
N LEU A 204 7.33 23.23 -0.10
CA LEU A 204 6.74 21.94 0.24
C LEU A 204 5.71 21.51 -0.82
N GLU A 205 4.88 22.44 -1.31
CA GLU A 205 3.88 22.15 -2.33
C GLU A 205 4.52 21.73 -3.65
N LYS A 206 5.54 22.46 -4.14
CA LYS A 206 6.26 22.07 -5.35
C LYS A 206 6.94 20.70 -5.22
N LEU A 207 7.50 20.39 -4.05
CA LEU A 207 8.09 19.08 -3.77
C LEU A 207 7.05 17.96 -3.68
N SER A 208 5.84 18.26 -3.19
CA SER A 208 4.72 17.32 -3.18
C SER A 208 4.17 17.05 -4.57
N LEU A 209 4.10 18.07 -5.44
CA LEU A 209 3.60 17.92 -6.81
C LEU A 209 4.40 16.93 -7.67
N ILE A 210 5.71 16.80 -7.43
CA ILE A 210 6.56 15.83 -8.16
C ILE A 210 6.39 14.39 -7.67
N MET A 211 5.78 14.17 -6.50
CA MET A 211 5.66 12.86 -5.86
C MET A 211 4.94 11.83 -6.75
N THR A 212 3.75 12.19 -7.23
CA THR A 212 2.91 11.29 -8.05
C THR A 212 3.57 10.97 -9.40
N PRO A 213 4.02 11.96 -10.21
CA PRO A 213 4.73 11.67 -11.45
C PRO A 213 6.00 10.83 -11.24
N LEU A 214 6.83 11.14 -10.23
CA LEU A 214 8.06 10.41 -9.98
C LEU A 214 7.80 8.96 -9.56
N VAL A 215 6.81 8.71 -8.70
CA VAL A 215 6.44 7.34 -8.32
C VAL A 215 5.93 6.55 -9.51
N LEU A 216 5.06 7.13 -10.34
CA LEU A 216 4.52 6.44 -11.51
C LEU A 216 5.61 6.15 -12.55
N LEU A 217 6.52 7.09 -12.79
CA LEU A 217 7.71 6.89 -13.62
C LEU A 217 8.62 5.80 -13.04
N PHE A 218 8.91 5.86 -11.74
CA PHE A 218 9.73 4.87 -11.04
C PHE A 218 9.11 3.48 -11.15
N ILE A 219 7.78 3.35 -11.00
CA ILE A 219 7.07 2.09 -11.20
C ILE A 219 7.34 1.59 -12.63
N GLY A 220 7.15 2.41 -13.66
CA GLY A 220 7.42 2.01 -15.05
C GLY A 220 8.87 1.56 -15.30
N LEU A 221 9.84 2.27 -14.72
CA LEU A 221 11.27 1.96 -14.83
C LEU A 221 11.63 0.65 -14.11
N ALA A 222 11.17 0.51 -12.86
CA ALA A 222 11.53 -0.58 -11.97
C ALA A 222 10.73 -1.87 -12.24
N VAL A 223 9.55 -1.77 -12.86
CA VAL A 223 8.68 -2.94 -13.04
C VAL A 223 9.33 -4.00 -13.94
N LYS A 224 9.36 -5.24 -13.45
CA LYS A 224 9.80 -6.43 -14.19
C LYS A 224 8.73 -7.50 -14.05
N ILE A 225 7.69 -7.41 -14.86
CA ILE A 225 6.56 -8.34 -14.75
C ILE A 225 6.86 -9.63 -15.52
N LYS A 226 7.03 -10.74 -14.79
CA LYS A 226 6.97 -12.08 -15.36
C LYS A 226 5.50 -12.50 -15.51
N ARG A 227 5.12 -13.12 -16.64
CA ARG A 227 3.73 -13.54 -16.91
C ARG A 227 3.07 -14.34 -15.78
N LYS A 228 3.82 -15.25 -15.15
CA LYS A 228 3.34 -16.03 -13.99
C LYS A 228 3.10 -15.17 -12.74
N GLN A 229 3.98 -14.21 -12.49
CA GLN A 229 3.90 -13.28 -11.35
C GLN A 229 2.76 -12.29 -11.53
N PHE A 230 2.50 -11.83 -12.77
CA PHE A 230 1.33 -11.01 -13.10
C PHE A 230 0.03 -11.69 -12.67
N ILE A 231 -0.16 -12.93 -13.11
CA ILE A 231 -1.38 -13.70 -12.86
C ILE A 231 -1.60 -13.90 -11.35
N GLN A 232 -0.53 -14.20 -10.61
CA GLN A 232 -0.56 -14.35 -9.16
C GLN A 232 -0.92 -13.04 -8.43
N ILE A 233 -0.32 -11.92 -8.84
CA ILE A 233 -0.61 -10.60 -8.24
C ILE A 233 -2.02 -10.14 -8.59
N PHE A 234 -2.45 -10.30 -9.84
CA PHE A 234 -3.80 -9.96 -10.28
C PHE A 234 -4.86 -10.72 -9.47
N SER A 235 -4.68 -12.05 -9.35
CA SER A 235 -5.52 -12.90 -8.51
C SER A 235 -5.58 -12.41 -7.05
N LEU A 236 -4.42 -12.11 -6.44
CA LEU A 236 -4.35 -11.56 -5.09
C LEU A 236 -5.10 -10.24 -4.93
N LEU A 237 -4.99 -9.34 -5.91
CA LEU A 237 -5.67 -8.05 -5.89
C LEU A 237 -7.18 -8.19 -6.12
N CYS A 238 -7.64 -9.14 -6.94
CA CYS A 238 -9.05 -9.48 -7.07
C CYS A 238 -9.63 -10.00 -5.74
N ILE A 239 -8.90 -10.89 -5.04
CA ILE A 239 -9.32 -11.35 -3.71
C ILE A 239 -9.41 -10.18 -2.74
N ARG A 240 -8.39 -9.32 -2.71
CA ARG A 240 -8.39 -8.13 -1.86
C ARG A 240 -9.63 -7.26 -2.13
N ALA A 241 -9.90 -6.94 -3.40
CA ALA A 241 -11.07 -6.15 -3.78
C ALA A 241 -12.38 -6.84 -3.37
N GLY A 242 -12.49 -8.14 -3.60
CA GLY A 242 -13.63 -8.94 -3.18
C GLY A 242 -13.85 -8.91 -1.66
N LEU A 243 -12.79 -9.05 -0.87
CA LEU A 243 -12.86 -8.96 0.60
C LEU A 243 -13.24 -7.57 1.08
N VAL A 244 -12.68 -6.53 0.48
CA VAL A 244 -13.07 -5.15 0.78
C VAL A 244 -14.56 -4.97 0.55
N LEU A 245 -15.08 -5.37 -0.62
CA LEU A 245 -16.51 -5.25 -0.91
C LEU A 245 -17.37 -6.09 0.02
N LEU A 246 -16.90 -7.27 0.44
CA LEU A 246 -17.60 -8.11 1.42
C LEU A 246 -17.71 -7.40 2.77
N ILE A 247 -16.61 -6.84 3.26
CA ILE A 247 -16.54 -6.10 4.51
C ILE A 247 -17.42 -4.83 4.41
N SER A 248 -17.28 -4.06 3.34
CA SER A 248 -18.07 -2.86 3.08
C SER A 248 -19.57 -3.16 2.99
N GLY A 249 -19.98 -4.19 2.24
CA GLY A 249 -21.37 -4.60 2.12
C GLY A 249 -21.97 -5.09 3.45
N THR A 250 -21.17 -5.82 4.24
CA THR A 250 -21.56 -6.26 5.59
C THR A 250 -21.74 -5.05 6.51
N PHE A 251 -20.79 -4.11 6.50
CA PHE A 251 -20.87 -2.89 7.28
C PHE A 251 -22.09 -2.05 6.92
N VAL A 252 -22.31 -1.78 5.62
CA VAL A 252 -23.47 -1.04 5.11
C VAL A 252 -24.79 -1.67 5.58
N THR A 253 -24.88 -3.00 5.51
CA THR A 253 -26.09 -3.73 5.91
C THR A 253 -26.32 -3.68 7.42
N LEU A 254 -25.28 -3.94 8.23
CA LEU A 254 -25.39 -3.96 9.69
C LEU A 254 -25.61 -2.56 10.29
N ALA A 255 -25.00 -1.52 9.68
CA ALA A 255 -25.15 -0.15 10.11
C ALA A 255 -26.43 0.53 9.58
N GLY A 256 -27.19 -0.15 8.70
CA GLY A 256 -28.43 0.40 8.14
C GLY A 256 -28.21 1.64 7.26
N ILE A 257 -27.10 1.69 6.52
CA ILE A 257 -26.78 2.85 5.67
C ILE A 257 -27.64 2.78 4.40
N GLU A 258 -28.58 3.71 4.26
CA GLU A 258 -29.48 3.78 3.10
C GLU A 258 -29.06 4.82 2.06
N ALA A 259 -28.28 5.82 2.46
CA ALA A 259 -27.88 6.94 1.61
C ALA A 259 -26.95 6.46 0.47
N PRO A 260 -27.35 6.55 -0.82
CA PRO A 260 -26.59 5.97 -1.93
C PRO A 260 -25.15 6.48 -2.04
N LYS A 261 -24.94 7.78 -1.82
CA LYS A 261 -23.61 8.40 -1.89
C LYS A 261 -22.68 7.92 -0.77
N GLU A 262 -23.22 7.63 0.42
CA GLU A 262 -22.43 7.07 1.54
C GLU A 262 -21.97 5.63 1.25
N ILE A 263 -22.84 4.84 0.62
CA ILE A 263 -22.51 3.48 0.18
C ILE A 263 -21.43 3.52 -0.91
N LEU A 264 -21.62 4.37 -1.92
CA LEU A 264 -20.65 4.58 -3.00
C LEU A 264 -19.31 5.09 -2.49
N LEU A 265 -19.29 6.03 -1.53
CA LEU A 265 -18.08 6.49 -0.85
C LEU A 265 -17.37 5.32 -0.16
N THR A 266 -18.09 4.54 0.63
CA THR A 266 -17.53 3.40 1.38
C THR A 266 -16.84 2.40 0.44
N MET A 267 -17.48 2.08 -0.69
CA MET A 267 -16.91 1.21 -1.71
C MET A 267 -15.71 1.84 -2.40
N ALA A 268 -15.84 3.07 -2.92
CA ALA A 268 -14.79 3.74 -3.67
C ALA A 268 -13.53 3.96 -2.82
N PHE A 269 -13.70 4.36 -1.55
CA PHE A 269 -12.61 4.49 -0.59
C PHE A 269 -11.94 3.13 -0.32
N GLY A 270 -12.71 2.09 -0.01
CA GLY A 270 -12.16 0.76 0.27
C GLY A 270 -11.42 0.16 -0.93
N LEU A 271 -11.90 0.40 -2.15
CA LEU A 271 -11.32 -0.09 -3.40
C LEU A 271 -10.04 0.66 -3.81
N SER A 272 -9.58 1.64 -3.03
CA SER A 272 -8.34 2.38 -3.30
C SER A 272 -7.14 1.45 -3.55
N ALA A 273 -6.21 1.88 -4.39
CA ALA A 273 -5.02 1.10 -4.74
C ALA A 273 -4.13 0.80 -3.53
N CYS A 274 -3.23 -0.19 -3.65
CA CYS A 274 -2.16 -0.43 -2.67
C CYS A 274 -1.34 0.84 -2.47
N SER A 275 -1.00 1.12 -1.22
CA SER A 275 -0.29 2.33 -0.87
C SER A 275 1.20 2.26 -1.21
N PHE A 276 1.78 3.38 -1.61
CA PHE A 276 3.24 3.50 -1.76
C PHE A 276 3.95 3.51 -0.39
N TRP A 277 3.26 3.87 0.70
CA TRP A 277 3.86 3.98 2.04
C TRP A 277 4.54 2.69 2.52
N PRO A 278 3.92 1.50 2.47
CA PRO A 278 4.62 0.28 2.84
C PRO A 278 5.77 -0.07 1.90
N TYR A 279 5.71 0.35 0.63
CA TYR A 279 6.85 0.20 -0.27
C TYR A 279 8.02 1.08 0.15
N ALA A 280 7.78 2.28 0.67
CA ALA A 280 8.84 3.11 1.24
C ALA A 280 9.55 2.41 2.41
N HIS A 281 8.81 1.71 3.27
CA HIS A 281 9.39 0.91 4.37
C HIS A 281 10.21 -0.27 3.84
N ILE A 282 9.68 -0.99 2.84
CA ILE A 282 10.41 -2.06 2.14
C ILE A 282 11.70 -1.51 1.54
N ALA A 283 11.62 -0.34 0.91
CA ALA A 283 12.72 0.33 0.25
C ALA A 283 13.82 0.77 1.21
N ALA A 284 13.45 1.25 2.41
CA ALA A 284 14.39 1.60 3.48
C ALA A 284 15.10 0.35 4.02
N VAL A 285 14.37 -0.74 4.27
CA VAL A 285 14.99 -2.02 4.65
C VAL A 285 15.92 -2.55 3.56
N ASP A 286 15.51 -2.45 2.30
CA ASP A 286 16.33 -2.87 1.15
C ASP A 286 17.64 -2.06 1.04
N SER A 287 17.65 -0.78 1.46
CA SER A 287 18.91 -0.01 1.57
C SER A 287 19.80 -0.44 2.73
N LEU A 288 19.23 -0.94 3.84
CA LEU A 288 20.01 -1.54 4.94
C LEU A 288 20.59 -2.91 4.57
N GLU A 289 20.00 -3.58 3.58
CA GLU A 289 20.34 -4.93 3.15
C GLU A 289 21.06 -4.98 1.79
N MET A 290 21.66 -3.86 1.36
CA MET A 290 22.29 -3.75 0.03
C MET A 290 23.34 -4.85 -0.22
N ASP A 291 24.18 -5.11 0.78
CA ASP A 291 25.27 -6.10 0.71
C ASP A 291 24.81 -7.54 0.94
N GLN A 292 23.53 -7.75 1.26
CA GLN A 292 23.00 -9.09 1.50
C GLN A 292 22.56 -9.78 0.21
N LYS A 293 22.84 -11.09 0.14
CA LYS A 293 22.34 -11.95 -0.94
C LYS A 293 20.81 -11.87 -1.02
N PRO A 294 20.19 -11.84 -2.23
CA PRO A 294 18.74 -11.70 -2.40
C PRO A 294 17.88 -12.70 -1.61
N LEU A 295 18.38 -13.91 -1.38
CA LEU A 295 17.71 -14.97 -0.60
C LEU A 295 17.60 -14.66 0.90
N LYS A 296 18.48 -13.80 1.43
CA LYS A 296 18.49 -13.39 2.85
C LYS A 296 17.74 -12.09 3.09
N ARG A 297 17.32 -11.38 2.03
CA ARG A 297 16.61 -10.11 2.16
C ARG A 297 15.25 -10.30 2.81
N THR A 298 14.89 -9.33 3.65
CA THR A 298 13.61 -9.32 4.35
C THR A 298 12.46 -9.21 3.35
N PHE A 299 12.60 -8.35 2.34
CA PHE A 299 11.53 -8.07 1.37
C PHE A 299 11.99 -8.29 -0.07
N ASN A 300 11.03 -8.59 -0.93
CA ASN A 300 11.23 -8.57 -2.37
C ASN A 300 10.73 -7.22 -2.93
N SER A 301 11.67 -6.31 -3.22
CA SER A 301 11.37 -4.98 -3.75
C SER A 301 10.72 -5.05 -5.14
N ASP A 302 11.23 -5.91 -6.04
CA ASP A 302 10.69 -6.08 -7.39
C ASP A 302 9.23 -6.59 -7.36
N PHE A 303 8.92 -7.51 -6.43
CA PHE A 303 7.55 -7.98 -6.22
C PHE A 303 6.63 -6.86 -5.69
N GLY A 304 7.15 -6.00 -4.82
CA GLY A 304 6.42 -4.85 -4.29
C GLY A 304 6.07 -3.84 -5.38
N VAL A 305 7.02 -3.49 -6.25
CA VAL A 305 6.78 -2.63 -7.41
C VAL A 305 5.72 -3.23 -8.33
N ALA A 306 5.77 -4.54 -8.58
CA ALA A 306 4.77 -5.21 -9.42
C ALA A 306 3.35 -5.17 -8.81
N ILE A 307 3.21 -5.29 -7.47
CA ILE A 307 1.93 -5.12 -6.78
C ILE A 307 1.38 -3.70 -6.98
N LEU A 308 2.23 -2.67 -6.79
CA LEU A 308 1.82 -1.28 -6.97
C LEU A 308 1.38 -1.00 -8.41
N ALA A 309 2.17 -1.47 -9.39
CA ALA A 309 1.92 -1.30 -10.81
C ALA A 309 0.56 -1.86 -11.25
N LEU A 310 0.17 -3.02 -10.70
CA LEU A 310 -1.09 -3.69 -11.06
C LEU A 310 -2.27 -3.24 -10.21
N SER A 311 -2.02 -2.83 -8.97
CA SER A 311 -3.09 -2.38 -8.09
C SER A 311 -3.74 -1.09 -8.55
N PHE A 312 -2.95 -0.15 -9.10
CA PHE A 312 -3.48 1.14 -9.49
C PHE A 312 -4.50 1.06 -10.65
N PRO A 313 -4.20 0.41 -11.79
CA PRO A 313 -5.15 0.26 -12.89
C PRO A 313 -6.39 -0.52 -12.48
N LEU A 314 -6.23 -1.63 -11.74
CA LEU A 314 -7.34 -2.46 -11.28
C LEU A 314 -8.28 -1.67 -10.36
N SER A 315 -7.73 -0.99 -9.35
CA SER A 315 -8.48 -0.14 -8.42
C SER A 315 -9.29 0.91 -9.19
N THR A 316 -8.65 1.57 -10.16
CA THR A 316 -9.29 2.61 -10.96
C THR A 316 -10.48 2.07 -11.77
N ILE A 317 -10.32 0.93 -12.43
CA ILE A 317 -11.41 0.28 -13.18
C ILE A 317 -12.58 -0.05 -12.24
N LEU A 318 -12.30 -0.61 -11.05
CA LEU A 318 -13.33 -0.98 -10.10
C LEU A 318 -14.05 0.24 -9.49
N ILE A 319 -13.31 1.31 -9.19
CA ILE A 319 -13.88 2.56 -8.66
C ILE A 319 -14.76 3.24 -9.71
N LEU A 320 -14.27 3.36 -10.95
CA LEU A 320 -15.06 3.91 -12.05
C LEU A 320 -16.30 3.07 -12.34
N ALA A 321 -16.17 1.74 -12.38
CA ALA A 321 -17.33 0.86 -12.53
C ALA A 321 -18.34 1.05 -11.41
N THR A 322 -17.86 1.29 -10.17
CA THR A 322 -18.72 1.55 -9.01
C THR A 322 -19.47 2.87 -9.17
N LEU A 323 -18.74 3.97 -9.32
CA LEU A 323 -19.28 5.34 -9.31
C LEU A 323 -20.09 5.68 -10.57
N ASN A 324 -19.72 5.11 -11.73
CA ASN A 324 -20.42 5.36 -13.00
C ASN A 324 -21.69 4.51 -13.18
N SER A 325 -21.96 3.56 -12.28
CA SER A 325 -23.15 2.68 -12.36
C SER A 325 -24.45 3.32 -11.84
N GLY A 326 -24.39 4.59 -11.38
CA GLY A 326 -25.49 5.24 -10.69
C GLY A 326 -25.81 4.55 -9.35
N THR A 327 -27.07 4.13 -9.17
CA THR A 327 -27.55 3.51 -7.92
C THR A 327 -27.45 1.99 -7.90
N LEU A 328 -26.93 1.35 -8.95
CA LEU A 328 -26.81 -0.11 -9.01
C LEU A 328 -25.99 -0.66 -7.84
N PHE A 329 -24.85 -0.03 -7.56
CA PHE A 329 -23.97 -0.39 -6.44
C PHE A 329 -24.40 0.20 -5.09
N ALA A 330 -25.48 0.97 -5.04
CA ALA A 330 -26.10 1.39 -3.78
C ALA A 330 -26.95 0.26 -3.13
N LYS A 331 -27.18 -0.85 -3.84
CA LYS A 331 -27.92 -2.00 -3.31
C LYS A 331 -26.95 -3.01 -2.68
N PRO A 332 -27.08 -3.36 -1.38
CA PRO A 332 -26.20 -4.31 -0.71
C PRO A 332 -26.04 -5.64 -1.46
N LEU A 333 -27.13 -6.15 -2.05
CA LEU A 333 -27.10 -7.37 -2.86
C LEU A 333 -26.08 -7.30 -4.01
N MET A 334 -26.01 -6.18 -4.73
CA MET A 334 -25.07 -6.01 -5.84
C MET A 334 -23.63 -5.95 -5.35
N ILE A 335 -23.39 -5.35 -4.18
CA ILE A 335 -22.08 -5.32 -3.53
C ILE A 335 -21.62 -6.76 -3.22
N PHE A 336 -22.49 -7.57 -2.63
CA PHE A 336 -22.19 -8.97 -2.32
C PHE A 336 -21.99 -9.83 -3.57
N MET A 337 -22.78 -9.61 -4.63
CA MET A 337 -22.61 -10.33 -5.90
C MET A 337 -21.26 -10.04 -6.54
N VAL A 338 -20.87 -8.76 -6.65
CA VAL A 338 -19.56 -8.40 -7.23
C VAL A 338 -18.40 -8.83 -6.34
N SER A 339 -18.56 -8.75 -5.01
CA SER A 339 -17.63 -9.35 -4.07
C SER A 339 -17.43 -10.84 -4.36
N GLY A 340 -18.51 -11.61 -4.49
CA GLY A 340 -18.48 -13.04 -4.81
C GLY A 340 -17.78 -13.34 -6.15
N VAL A 341 -18.07 -12.57 -7.19
CA VAL A 341 -17.41 -12.70 -8.51
C VAL A 341 -15.91 -12.44 -8.41
N LEU A 342 -15.50 -11.36 -7.74
CA LEU A 342 -14.07 -11.02 -7.59
C LEU A 342 -13.31 -12.06 -6.76
N LEU A 343 -13.93 -12.60 -5.71
CA LEU A 343 -13.38 -13.71 -4.93
C LEU A 343 -13.25 -14.97 -5.79
N ALA A 344 -14.28 -15.34 -6.56
CA ALA A 344 -14.26 -16.50 -7.43
C ALA A 344 -13.18 -16.39 -8.52
N VAL A 345 -13.06 -15.24 -9.18
CA VAL A 345 -11.99 -14.95 -10.14
C VAL A 345 -10.62 -15.04 -9.45
N GLY A 346 -10.51 -14.44 -8.26
CA GLY A 346 -9.30 -14.46 -7.45
C GLY A 346 -8.82 -15.88 -7.12
N PHE A 347 -9.70 -16.75 -6.63
CA PHE A 347 -9.33 -18.12 -6.21
C PHE A 347 -9.20 -19.12 -7.35
N SER A 348 -9.91 -18.94 -8.47
CA SER A 348 -9.85 -19.87 -9.62
C SER A 348 -8.51 -19.82 -10.37
N ILE A 349 -7.90 -18.64 -10.46
CA ILE A 349 -6.66 -18.40 -11.21
C ILE A 349 -5.44 -19.21 -10.67
N PRO A 350 -5.13 -19.23 -9.36
CA PRO A 350 -4.05 -20.05 -8.80
C PRO A 350 -4.27 -21.56 -8.96
N TRP A 351 -5.54 -21.99 -8.98
CA TRP A 351 -5.91 -23.40 -9.13
C TRP A 351 -5.67 -23.89 -10.56
N LEU A 352 -6.09 -23.11 -11.56
CA LEU A 352 -5.89 -23.40 -12.99
C LEU A 352 -4.41 -23.31 -13.41
N SER A 353 -3.64 -22.41 -12.80
CA SER A 353 -2.23 -22.18 -13.17
C SER A 353 -1.22 -23.15 -12.52
N GLY A 354 -1.69 -24.12 -11.71
CA GLY A 354 -0.84 -25.12 -11.06
C GLY A 354 0.18 -24.55 -10.06
N VAL A 355 0.04 -23.27 -9.70
CA VAL A 355 0.96 -22.54 -8.81
C VAL A 355 1.03 -23.18 -7.42
N HIS A 356 -0.08 -23.76 -6.96
CA HIS A 356 -0.19 -24.40 -5.65
C HIS A 356 0.66 -25.68 -5.51
N LYS A 357 0.90 -26.42 -6.60
CA LYS A 357 1.59 -27.74 -6.56
C LYS A 357 3.12 -27.63 -6.51
N LYS A 358 3.72 -26.58 -7.10
CA LYS A 358 5.19 -26.53 -7.31
C LYS A 358 5.99 -25.84 -6.19
N LYS A 359 5.39 -24.92 -5.42
CA LYS A 359 6.08 -24.22 -4.32
C LYS A 359 5.91 -24.91 -2.95
N TRP A 360 4.84 -25.69 -2.74
CA TRP A 360 4.68 -26.49 -1.50
C TRP A 360 5.79 -27.54 -1.39
N SER A 361 6.20 -28.19 -2.49
CA SER A 361 7.31 -29.15 -2.43
C SER A 361 8.66 -28.49 -2.11
N SER A 362 8.97 -27.34 -2.72
CA SER A 362 10.19 -26.58 -2.39
C SER A 362 10.18 -26.03 -0.96
N GLN A 363 9.01 -25.66 -0.43
CA GLN A 363 8.88 -25.18 0.95
C GLN A 363 9.08 -26.31 1.97
N LYS A 364 8.54 -27.51 1.72
CA LYS A 364 8.85 -28.71 2.51
C LYS A 364 10.34 -29.07 2.48
N LEU A 365 11.02 -28.86 1.35
CA LEU A 365 12.46 -29.07 1.22
C LEU A 365 13.27 -28.05 2.02
N MET A 366 12.90 -26.77 1.96
CA MET A 366 13.57 -25.70 2.71
C MET A 366 13.32 -25.83 4.22
N ASP A 367 12.12 -26.20 4.64
CA ASP A 367 11.79 -26.47 6.05
C ASP A 367 12.58 -27.69 6.57
N ARG A 368 12.83 -28.70 5.73
CA ARG A 368 13.70 -29.85 6.06
C ARG A 368 15.18 -29.45 6.17
N GLU A 369 15.70 -28.61 5.29
CA GLU A 369 17.09 -28.11 5.36
C GLU A 369 17.32 -27.24 6.60
N ILE A 370 16.33 -26.41 6.96
CA ILE A 370 16.38 -25.59 8.19
C ILE A 370 16.32 -26.48 9.43
N GLN A 371 15.48 -27.53 9.44
CA GLN A 371 15.44 -28.48 10.56
C GLN A 371 16.73 -29.30 10.68
N ALA A 372 17.32 -29.73 9.55
CA ALA A 372 18.58 -30.46 9.54
C ALA A 372 19.75 -29.62 10.08
N THR A 373 19.87 -28.37 9.63
CA THR A 373 20.92 -27.44 10.11
C THR A 373 20.74 -26.99 11.56
N THR A 374 19.52 -27.08 12.11
CA THR A 374 19.25 -26.81 13.53
C THR A 374 19.55 -28.02 14.41
N ALA A 375 19.31 -29.24 13.91
CA ALA A 375 19.65 -30.48 14.60
C ALA A 375 21.17 -30.74 14.65
N GLU A 376 21.89 -30.40 13.58
CA GLU A 376 23.35 -30.57 13.47
C GLU A 376 24.15 -29.57 14.33
N LYS A 377 23.50 -28.51 14.84
CA LYS A 377 24.08 -27.55 15.81
C LYS A 377 23.72 -27.86 17.26
N ALA A 378 22.84 -28.84 17.50
CA ALA A 378 22.37 -29.25 18.81
C ALA A 378 22.96 -30.61 19.26
N ALA A 379 23.68 -31.30 18.38
CA ALA A 379 24.60 -32.39 18.68
C ALA A 379 26.03 -31.84 18.66
#